data_AF-A0A7Y4U583-F1
#
_entry.id   AF-A0A7Y4U583-F1
#
_cell.length_a   1.000
_cell.length_b   1.000
_cell.length_c   1.000
_cell.angle_alpha   90.00
_cell.angle_beta   90.00
_cell.angle_gamma   90.00
#
_symmetry.space_group_name_H-M   'P 1'
#
loop_
_entity.id
_entity.type
_entity.pdbx_description
1 polymer ?
#
loop_
_entity_poly.entity_id
_entity_poly.type
_entity_poly.pdbx_seq_one_letter_code
_entity_poly.pdbx_strand_id
1 'polypeptide(L)'
;MDVEQMVVSMCQAAKKAARTLATVSTLAKNHALLRSAARLRQDCGTLLAANLQDVEAGRQKGLSAAMLDRLTLTEARIDAMAKGLEIIAELPDPVGETLTQWRRPNGLEIGQVRIPLGVVGVIYESRPNVTADA
;
A
#
# COMPACT_ATOMS: atom_id res chain seq x y z
N MET A 1 -13.81 -9.35 20.60
CA MET A 1 -13.99 -9.52 19.15
C MET A 1 -13.10 -10.69 18.77
N ASP A 2 -13.65 -11.75 18.18
CA ASP A 2 -12.80 -12.82 17.66
C ASP A 2 -12.07 -12.36 16.38
N VAL A 3 -11.07 -13.14 15.96
CA VAL A 3 -10.24 -12.80 14.79
C VAL A 3 -11.08 -12.75 13.51
N GLU A 4 -12.08 -13.63 13.38
CA GLU A 4 -12.97 -13.68 12.23
C GLU A 4 -13.76 -12.37 12.09
N GLN A 5 -14.42 -11.92 13.15
CA GLN A 5 -15.18 -10.68 13.20
C GLN A 5 -14.29 -9.46 12.91
N MET A 6 -13.05 -9.45 13.42
CA MET A 6 -12.09 -8.40 13.14
C MET A 6 -11.76 -8.31 11.65
N VAL A 7 -11.42 -9.45 11.04
CA VAL A 7 -11.06 -9.51 9.61
C VAL A 7 -12.27 -9.18 8.73
N VAL A 8 -13.46 -9.70 9.04
CA VAL A 8 -14.70 -9.38 8.30
C VAL A 8 -14.99 -7.88 8.34
N SER A 9 -14.86 -7.24 9.50
CA SER A 9 -15.04 -5.80 9.66
C SER A 9 -14.05 -4.99 8.81
N MET A 10 -12.76 -5.36 8.84
CA MET A 10 -11.73 -4.73 8.01
C MET A 10 -12.04 -4.86 6.51
N CYS A 11 -12.44 -6.05 6.05
CA CYS A 11 -12.80 -6.29 4.66
C CYS A 11 -14.03 -5.49 4.22
N GLN A 12 -15.05 -5.35 5.08
CA GLN A 12 -16.23 -4.54 4.79
C GLN A 12 -15.88 -3.06 4.67
N ALA A 13 -15.03 -2.54 5.57
CA ALA A 13 -14.54 -1.17 5.51
C ALA A 13 -13.71 -0.92 4.23
N ALA A 14 -12.79 -1.83 3.89
CA ALA A 14 -12.00 -1.77 2.68
C ALA A 14 -12.88 -1.79 1.42
N LYS A 15 -13.89 -2.66 1.36
CA LYS A 15 -14.84 -2.74 0.23
C LYS A 15 -15.63 -1.44 0.05
N LYS A 16 -16.00 -0.78 1.16
CA LYS A 16 -16.67 0.53 1.10
C LYS A 16 -15.72 1.61 0.57
N ALA A 17 -14.49 1.67 1.08
CA ALA A 17 -13.49 2.64 0.66
C ALA A 17 -13.05 2.46 -0.81
N ALA A 18 -12.94 1.22 -1.28
CA ALA A 18 -12.50 0.89 -2.64
C ALA A 18 -13.39 1.55 -3.72
N ARG A 19 -14.70 1.71 -3.45
CA ARG A 19 -15.61 2.41 -4.37
C ARG A 19 -15.26 3.88 -4.55
N THR A 20 -14.86 4.53 -3.48
CA THR A 20 -14.42 5.93 -3.53
C THR A 20 -13.05 6.00 -4.20
N LEU A 21 -12.12 5.13 -3.81
CA LEU A 21 -10.76 5.11 -4.35
C LEU A 21 -10.74 4.89 -5.87
N ALA A 22 -11.65 4.08 -6.40
CA ALA A 22 -11.78 3.82 -7.84
C ALA A 22 -12.11 5.07 -8.68
N THR A 23 -12.63 6.14 -8.07
CA THR A 23 -12.99 7.39 -8.76
C THR A 23 -12.05 8.55 -8.44
N VAL A 24 -11.02 8.33 -7.61
CA VAL A 24 -10.06 9.38 -7.25
C VAL A 24 -9.13 9.65 -8.42
N SER A 25 -8.88 10.95 -8.70
CA SER A 25 -7.97 11.36 -9.76
C SER A 25 -6.52 10.92 -9.51
N THR A 26 -5.76 10.74 -10.58
CA THR A 26 -4.32 10.47 -10.52
C THR A 26 -3.59 11.49 -9.65
N LEU A 27 -3.90 12.78 -9.79
CA LEU A 27 -3.29 13.86 -9.00
C LEU A 27 -3.51 13.66 -7.49
N ALA A 28 -4.72 13.31 -7.07
CA ALA A 28 -5.03 13.09 -5.67
C ALA A 28 -4.36 11.81 -5.12
N LYS A 29 -4.28 10.74 -5.92
CA LYS A 29 -3.54 9.52 -5.55
C LYS A 29 -2.05 9.81 -5.37
N ASN A 30 -1.44 10.51 -6.33
CA ASN A 30 -0.02 10.87 -6.29
C ASN A 30 0.28 11.80 -5.11
N HIS A 31 -0.58 12.78 -4.84
CA HIS A 31 -0.44 13.65 -3.68
C HIS A 31 -0.50 12.87 -2.36
N ALA A 32 -1.36 11.85 -2.25
CA ALA A 32 -1.40 10.99 -1.07
C ALA A 32 -0.08 10.21 -0.90
N LEU A 33 0.46 9.63 -1.97
CA LEU A 33 1.74 8.90 -1.96
C LEU A 33 2.91 9.81 -1.53
N LEU A 34 3.02 11.00 -2.13
CA LEU A 34 4.07 11.97 -1.82
C LEU A 34 3.98 12.48 -0.38
N ARG A 35 2.76 12.70 0.13
CA ARG A 35 2.56 13.07 1.54
C ARG A 35 2.94 11.94 2.50
N SER A 36 2.62 10.69 2.16
CA SER A 36 3.05 9.52 2.94
C SER A 36 4.58 9.41 2.97
N ALA A 37 5.25 9.59 1.83
CA ALA A 37 6.72 9.60 1.75
C ALA A 37 7.35 10.69 2.64
N ALA A 38 6.83 11.93 2.56
CA ALA A 38 7.28 13.02 3.42
C ALA A 38 7.05 12.70 4.91
N ARG A 39 5.90 12.09 5.24
CA ARG A 39 5.57 11.76 6.63
C ARG A 39 6.44 10.64 7.20
N LEU A 40 6.78 9.63 6.40
CA LEU A 40 7.73 8.58 6.81
C LEU A 40 9.08 9.18 7.25
N ARG A 41 9.59 10.16 6.49
CA ARG A 41 10.84 10.86 6.84
C ARG A 41 10.68 11.74 8.07
N GLN A 42 9.57 12.48 8.16
CA GLN A 42 9.28 13.36 9.30
C GLN A 42 9.15 12.58 10.63
N ASP A 43 8.49 11.42 10.58
CA ASP A 43 8.21 10.59 11.75
C ASP A 43 9.28 9.51 11.99
N CYS A 44 10.42 9.59 11.30
CA CYS A 44 11.48 8.58 11.32
C CYS A 44 11.89 8.19 12.76
N GLY A 45 12.11 9.17 13.63
CA GLY A 45 12.46 8.92 15.03
C GLY A 45 11.38 8.14 15.79
N THR A 46 10.10 8.46 15.56
CA THR A 46 8.97 7.74 16.17
C THR A 46 8.87 6.30 15.66
N LEU A 47 9.06 6.10 14.36
CA LEU A 47 9.03 4.77 13.75
C LEU A 47 10.17 3.87 14.26
N LEU A 48 11.38 4.42 14.38
CA LEU A 48 12.54 3.69 14.92
C LEU A 48 12.34 3.34 16.40
N ALA A 49 11.82 4.27 17.21
CA ALA A 49 11.54 4.03 18.62
C ALA A 49 10.48 2.93 18.81
N ALA A 50 9.42 2.93 18.00
CA ALA A 50 8.41 1.87 18.00
C ALA A 50 9.00 0.53 17.56
N ASN A 51 9.74 0.50 16.45
CA ASN A 51 10.33 -0.72 15.93
C ASN A 51 11.36 -1.36 16.88
N LEU A 52 12.09 -0.56 17.66
CA LEU A 52 13.00 -1.08 18.68
C LEU A 52 12.27 -1.95 19.72
N GLN A 53 11.05 -1.56 20.09
CA GLN A 53 10.21 -2.34 21.01
C GLN A 53 9.81 -3.68 20.36
N ASP A 54 9.47 -3.68 19.07
CA ASP A 54 9.14 -4.90 18.33
C ASP A 54 10.35 -5.84 18.21
N VAL A 55 11.54 -5.30 17.93
CA VAL A 55 12.79 -6.06 17.83
C VAL A 55 13.14 -6.70 19.17
N GLU A 56 13.01 -5.97 20.27
CA GLU A 56 13.29 -6.49 21.62
C GLU A 56 12.27 -7.56 22.02
N ALA A 57 10.98 -7.33 21.77
CA ALA A 57 9.94 -8.33 21.98
C ALA A 57 10.17 -9.59 21.13
N GLY A 58 10.63 -9.41 19.89
CA GLY A 58 11.01 -10.50 18.98
C GLY A 58 12.19 -11.31 19.51
N ARG A 59 13.21 -10.64 20.07
CA ARG A 59 14.36 -11.29 20.70
C ARG A 59 13.93 -12.14 21.89
N GLN A 60 13.08 -11.59 22.77
CA GLN A 60 12.56 -12.30 23.94
C GLN A 60 11.72 -13.52 23.57
N LYS A 61 11.03 -13.46 22.43
CA LYS A 61 10.26 -14.59 21.86
C LYS A 61 11.12 -15.60 21.08
N GLY A 62 12.43 -15.41 21.02
CA GLY A 62 13.35 -16.35 20.36
C GLY A 62 13.33 -16.29 18.84
N LEU A 63 13.00 -15.14 18.24
CA LEU A 63 13.13 -14.98 16.78
C LEU A 63 14.59 -15.19 16.35
N SER A 64 14.76 -15.83 15.19
CA SER A 64 16.09 -16.03 14.61
C SER A 64 16.75 -14.70 14.24
N ALA A 65 18.08 -14.66 14.16
CA ALA A 65 18.82 -13.48 13.74
C ALA A 65 18.36 -12.95 12.37
N ALA A 66 18.02 -13.85 11.43
CA ALA A 66 17.50 -13.48 10.12
C ALA A 66 16.10 -12.85 10.17
N MET A 67 15.23 -13.30 11.09
CA MET A 67 13.92 -12.70 11.31
C MET A 67 14.03 -11.33 11.98
N LEU A 68 14.94 -11.18 12.95
CA LEU A 68 15.22 -9.90 13.59
C LEU A 68 15.82 -8.89 12.62
N ASP A 69 16.73 -9.31 11.74
CA ASP A 69 17.25 -8.44 10.68
C ASP A 69 16.12 -7.95 9.77
N ARG A 70 15.23 -8.82 9.29
CA ARG A 70 14.07 -8.42 8.47
C ARG A 70 13.11 -7.48 9.20
N LEU A 71 12.91 -7.69 10.51
CA LEU A 71 12.03 -6.88 11.35
C LEU A 71 12.61 -5.48 11.62
N THR A 72 13.94 -5.34 11.64
CA THR A 72 14.60 -4.10 12.07
C THR A 72 14.42 -2.99 11.04
N LEU A 73 13.96 -1.82 11.46
CA LEU A 73 13.98 -0.60 10.69
C LEU A 73 15.26 0.20 10.96
N THR A 74 15.74 0.87 9.93
CA THR A 74 16.84 1.81 10.00
C THR A 74 16.43 3.08 9.25
N GLU A 75 17.10 4.20 9.49
CA GLU A 75 16.86 5.44 8.74
C GLU A 75 16.94 5.20 7.22
N ALA A 76 17.94 4.41 6.78
CA ALA A 76 18.09 4.04 5.37
C ALA A 76 16.91 3.22 4.82
N ARG A 77 16.35 2.29 5.61
CA ARG A 77 15.16 1.53 5.21
C ARG A 77 13.91 2.42 5.16
N ILE A 78 13.79 3.39 6.07
CA ILE A 78 12.69 4.36 6.06
C ILE A 78 12.77 5.29 4.85
N ASP A 79 13.97 5.79 4.54
CA ASP A 79 14.18 6.59 3.33
C ASP A 79 13.93 5.78 2.06
N ALA A 80 14.31 4.50 2.02
CA ALA A 80 14.00 3.61 0.90
C ALA A 80 12.49 3.42 0.71
N MET A 81 11.71 3.23 1.78
CA MET A 81 10.24 3.18 1.71
C MET A 81 9.66 4.47 1.12
N ALA A 82 10.14 5.63 1.60
CA ALA A 82 9.67 6.92 1.12
C ALA A 82 10.00 7.13 -0.37
N LYS A 83 11.19 6.73 -0.82
CA LYS A 83 11.57 6.73 -2.24
C LYS A 83 10.72 5.78 -3.08
N GLY A 84 10.37 4.61 -2.54
CA GLY A 84 9.46 3.68 -3.22
C GLY A 84 8.11 4.32 -3.54
N LEU A 85 7.53 5.04 -2.57
CA LEU A 85 6.28 5.79 -2.76
C LEU A 85 6.41 6.92 -3.80
N GLU A 86 7.55 7.63 -3.81
CA GLU A 86 7.85 8.67 -4.80
C GLU A 86 7.94 8.08 -6.22
N ILE A 87 8.64 6.96 -6.38
CA ILE A 87 8.74 6.25 -7.66
C ILE A 87 7.35 5.81 -8.14
N ILE A 88 6.52 5.24 -7.26
CA ILE A 88 5.15 4.83 -7.63
C ILE A 88 4.32 6.04 -8.10
N ALA A 89 4.47 7.20 -7.45
CA ALA A 89 3.76 8.42 -7.84
C ALA A 89 4.18 8.97 -9.22
N GLU A 90 5.36 8.59 -9.72
CA GLU A 90 5.83 8.95 -11.07
C GLU A 90 5.31 8.00 -12.16
N LEU A 91 4.84 6.80 -11.79
CA LEU A 91 4.35 5.83 -12.76
C LEU A 91 3.02 6.30 -13.40
N PRO A 92 2.80 5.99 -14.69
CA PRO A 92 1.50 6.24 -15.32
C PRO A 92 0.38 5.50 -14.59
N ASP A 93 -0.73 6.19 -14.39
CA ASP A 93 -1.91 5.60 -13.77
C ASP A 93 -2.63 4.65 -14.75
N PRO A 94 -2.73 3.35 -14.45
CA PRO A 94 -3.36 2.39 -15.35
C PRO A 94 -4.89 2.49 -15.31
N VAL A 95 -5.48 3.16 -14.31
CA VAL A 95 -6.94 3.21 -14.13
C VAL A 95 -7.55 4.18 -15.12
N GLY A 96 -8.54 3.72 -15.88
CA GLY A 96 -9.21 4.52 -16.92
C GLY A 96 -8.54 4.46 -18.29
N GLU A 97 -7.44 3.73 -18.44
CA GLU A 97 -6.80 3.49 -19.73
C GLU A 97 -7.73 2.70 -20.67
N THR A 98 -7.98 3.23 -21.87
CA THR A 98 -8.75 2.53 -22.91
C THR A 98 -7.82 1.67 -23.76
N LEU A 99 -8.02 0.36 -23.72
CA LEU A 99 -7.19 -0.62 -24.43
C LEU A 99 -7.60 -0.77 -25.89
N THR A 100 -8.91 -0.84 -26.13
CA THR A 100 -9.49 -0.96 -27.47
C THR A 100 -10.80 -0.19 -27.52
N GLN A 101 -11.10 0.41 -28.68
CA GLN A 101 -12.37 1.09 -28.94
C GLN A 101 -12.74 0.92 -30.41
N TRP A 102 -13.99 0.58 -30.70
CA TRP A 102 -14.49 0.46 -32.07
C TRP A 102 -15.98 0.80 -32.15
N ARG A 103 -16.42 1.19 -33.36
CA ARG A 103 -17.82 1.50 -33.65
C ARG A 103 -18.46 0.39 -34.46
N ARG A 104 -19.65 -0.05 -34.05
CA ARG A 104 -20.45 -1.05 -34.77
C ARG A 104 -21.22 -0.41 -35.93
N PRO A 105 -21.62 -1.17 -36.96
CA PRO A 105 -22.43 -0.66 -38.07
C PRO A 105 -23.77 -0.04 -37.66
N ASN A 106 -24.31 -0.44 -36.50
CA ASN A 106 -25.53 0.13 -35.90
C ASN A 106 -25.28 1.41 -35.08
N GLY A 107 -24.06 1.95 -35.09
CA GLY A 107 -23.71 3.20 -34.43
C GLY A 107 -23.19 3.08 -33.00
N LEU A 108 -23.24 1.90 -32.36
CA LEU A 108 -22.75 1.69 -30.99
C LEU A 108 -21.23 1.83 -30.90
N GLU A 109 -20.77 2.56 -29.89
CA GLU A 109 -19.37 2.61 -29.50
C GLU A 109 -19.10 1.59 -28.41
N ILE A 110 -18.11 0.72 -28.63
CA ILE A 110 -17.70 -0.30 -27.68
C ILE A 110 -16.23 -0.04 -27.34
N GLY A 111 -15.91 -0.06 -26.05
CA GLY A 111 -14.54 0.09 -25.58
C GLY A 111 -14.23 -0.85 -24.43
N GLN A 112 -12.95 -1.20 -24.30
CA GLN A 112 -12.41 -1.92 -23.16
C GLN A 112 -11.55 -0.98 -22.34
N VAL A 113 -11.92 -0.75 -21.08
CA VAL A 113 -11.26 0.20 -20.19
C VAL A 113 -10.73 -0.53 -18.96
N ARG A 114 -9.52 -0.18 -18.51
CA ARG A 114 -8.93 -0.72 -17.28
C ARG A 114 -9.62 -0.15 -16.04
N ILE A 115 -9.99 -1.04 -15.13
CA ILE A 115 -10.55 -0.71 -13.82
C ILE A 115 -9.73 -1.38 -12.70
N PRO A 116 -9.75 -0.86 -11.46
CA PRO A 116 -9.12 -1.52 -10.33
C PRO A 116 -9.78 -2.88 -10.03
N LEU A 117 -9.00 -3.84 -9.51
CA LEU A 117 -9.53 -5.13 -9.05
C LEU A 117 -10.52 -4.98 -7.88
N GLY A 118 -10.35 -3.96 -7.04
CA GLY A 118 -11.15 -3.72 -5.85
C GLY A 118 -10.29 -3.76 -4.59
N VAL A 119 -10.46 -4.79 -3.77
CA VAL A 119 -9.73 -4.97 -2.51
C VAL A 119 -8.66 -6.05 -2.68
N VAL A 120 -7.44 -5.75 -2.28
CA VAL A 120 -6.32 -6.70 -2.24
C VAL A 120 -5.96 -6.93 -0.77
N GLY A 121 -5.93 -8.19 -0.35
CA GLY A 121 -5.43 -8.57 0.98
C GLY A 121 -3.95 -8.91 0.89
N VAL A 122 -3.12 -8.24 1.68
CA VAL A 122 -1.67 -8.47 1.70
C VAL A 122 -1.30 -9.10 3.05
N ILE A 123 -0.80 -10.33 3.00
CA ILE A 123 -0.34 -11.09 4.17
C ILE A 123 1.17 -11.23 4.04
N TYR A 124 1.90 -10.70 5.02
CA TYR A 124 3.37 -10.70 5.03
C TYR A 124 3.89 -10.97 6.45
N GLU A 125 5.15 -11.37 6.54
CA GLU A 125 5.83 -11.68 7.80
C GLU A 125 6.54 -10.44 8.38
N SER A 126 7.60 -10.65 9.17
CA SER A 126 8.39 -9.62 9.86
C SER A 126 9.19 -8.71 8.92
N ARG A 127 8.52 -7.98 8.03
CA ARG A 127 9.10 -7.01 7.09
C ARG A 127 8.30 -5.72 7.11
N PRO A 128 8.58 -4.80 8.05
CA PRO A 128 7.80 -3.57 8.18
C PRO A 128 7.80 -2.69 6.92
N ASN A 129 8.81 -2.82 6.07
CA ASN A 129 8.88 -2.08 4.81
C ASN A 129 7.74 -2.44 3.84
N VAL A 130 7.25 -3.68 3.90
CA VAL A 130 6.16 -4.15 3.03
C VAL A 130 4.88 -3.36 3.26
N THR A 131 4.68 -2.79 4.45
CA THR A 131 3.52 -1.94 4.73
C THR A 131 3.47 -0.68 3.88
N ALA A 132 4.63 -0.12 3.51
CA ALA A 132 4.71 1.05 2.65
C ALA A 132 4.73 0.68 1.15
N ASP A 133 5.28 -0.49 0.81
CA ASP A 133 5.42 -0.95 -0.57
C ASP A 133 4.12 -1.58 -1.15
N ALA A 134 3.18 -1.95 -0.28
CA ALA A 134 1.98 -2.73 -0.61
C ALA A 134 0.73 -1.90 -0.99
#